data_AF-A0A8S0TZ95-F1
#
_entry.id   AF-A0A8S0TZ95-F1
#
_cell.length_a   1.000
_cell.length_b   1.000
_cell.length_c   1.000
_cell.angle_alpha   90.00
_cell.angle_beta   90.00
_cell.angle_gamma   90.00
#
_symmetry.space_group_name_H-M   'P 1'
#
loop_
_entity.id
_entity.type
_entity.pdbx_description
1 polymer ?
#
loop_
_entity_poly.entity_id
_entity_poly.type
_entity_poly.pdbx_seq_one_letter_code
_entity_poly.pdbx_strand_id
1 'polypeptide(L)' 'MKRGGARGGGGGVSRGMKRHQSCGRHDGLFYAEEMDGAIVTKNLVPGATVHNETRISTEMMSYSDSPSRRLG' A
#
# COMPACT_ATOMS: atom_id res chain seq x y z
N MET A 1 -1.79 28.19 -31.26
CA MET A 1 -2.82 27.22 -30.81
C MET A 1 -2.13 26.07 -30.08
N LYS A 2 -2.06 26.09 -28.75
CA LYS A 2 -1.56 24.95 -27.96
C LYS A 2 -2.70 23.93 -27.85
N ARG A 3 -2.56 22.83 -28.59
CA ARG A 3 -3.51 21.70 -28.62
C ARG A 3 -3.48 20.97 -27.28
N GLY A 4 -4.63 21.01 -26.60
CA GLY A 4 -5.32 19.81 -26.15
C GLY A 4 -4.70 18.99 -25.02
N GLY A 5 -5.41 18.98 -23.89
CA GLY A 5 -5.56 17.79 -23.08
C GLY A 5 -4.56 17.64 -21.94
N ALA A 6 -4.82 18.34 -20.83
CA ALA A 6 -4.58 17.70 -19.54
C ALA A 6 -5.38 16.39 -19.59
N ARG A 7 -4.68 15.26 -19.78
CA ARG A 7 -5.27 13.93 -19.80
C ARG A 7 -6.02 13.78 -18.48
N GLY A 8 -7.34 13.92 -18.53
CA GLY A 8 -8.23 13.43 -17.51
C GLY A 8 -7.92 11.95 -17.34
N GLY A 9 -7.39 11.60 -16.17
CA GLY A 9 -6.83 10.28 -15.94
C GLY A 9 -6.10 10.27 -14.61
N GLY A 10 -6.84 10.39 -13.52
CA GLY A 10 -6.25 10.43 -12.19
C GLY A 10 -7.23 10.15 -11.06
N GLY A 11 -8.29 9.39 -11.31
CA GLY A 11 -9.08 8.78 -10.23
C GLY A 11 -8.28 7.62 -9.65
N GLY A 12 -7.23 7.93 -8.90
CA GLY A 12 -6.35 6.94 -8.30
C GLY A 12 -5.74 7.50 -7.04
N VAL A 13 -5.67 6.67 -6.00
CA VAL A 13 -5.14 7.10 -4.72
C VAL A 13 -3.68 7.52 -4.87
N SER A 14 -3.31 8.65 -4.26
CA SER A 14 -1.97 9.23 -4.26
C SER A 14 -0.90 8.17 -3.95
N ARG A 15 0.11 8.05 -4.82
CA ARG A 15 1.19 7.07 -4.72
C ARG A 15 2.40 7.65 -3.99
N GLY A 16 3.18 6.82 -3.29
CA GLY A 16 4.49 7.20 -2.72
C GLY A 16 4.48 7.73 -1.28
N MET A 17 3.32 7.82 -0.63
CA MET A 17 3.21 8.13 0.80
C MET A 17 3.41 6.86 1.64
N LYS A 18 4.01 7.00 2.83
CA LYS A 18 3.93 5.97 3.86
C LYS A 18 2.47 5.80 4.26
N ARG A 19 2.07 4.56 4.56
CA ARG A 19 0.68 4.20 4.84
C ARG A 19 0.58 3.36 6.09
N HIS A 20 -0.22 3.78 7.06
CA HIS A 20 -0.65 2.94 8.18
C HIS A 20 -1.82 2.02 7.77
N GLN A 21 -1.83 0.79 8.29
CA GLN A 21 -2.87 -0.21 8.04
C GLN A 21 -3.45 -0.65 9.37
N SER A 22 -4.76 -0.54 9.55
CA SER A 22 -5.49 -1.05 10.71
C SER A 22 -6.26 -2.32 10.36
N CYS A 23 -6.50 -3.18 11.36
CA CYS A 23 -7.27 -4.40 11.17
C CYS A 23 -8.76 -4.07 11.01
N GLY A 24 -9.39 -4.62 9.96
CA GLY A 24 -10.82 -4.49 9.76
C GLY A 24 -11.64 -5.38 10.71
N ARG A 25 -12.96 -5.25 10.63
CA ARG A 25 -13.90 -6.14 11.36
C ARG A 25 -13.96 -7.56 10.78
N HIS A 26 -13.43 -7.75 9.58
CA HIS A 26 -13.46 -9.00 8.84
C HIS A 26 -12.04 -9.50 8.63
N ASP A 27 -11.84 -10.80 8.77
CA ASP A 27 -10.53 -11.41 8.59
C ASP A 27 -10.00 -11.21 7.17
N GLY A 28 -8.72 -10.88 7.08
CA GLY A 28 -8.03 -10.65 5.81
C GLY A 28 -8.31 -9.30 5.13
N LEU A 29 -9.19 -8.48 5.71
CA LEU A 29 -9.49 -7.12 5.26
C LEU A 29 -8.82 -6.09 6.18
N PHE A 30 -8.17 -5.11 5.56
CA PHE A 30 -7.45 -4.03 6.25
C PHE A 30 -7.92 -2.68 5.73
N TYR A 31 -7.84 -1.66 6.58
CA TYR A 31 -8.13 -0.27 6.20
C TYR A 31 -6.83 0.51 6.10
N ALA A 32 -6.63 1.20 4.96
CA ALA A 32 -5.51 2.09 4.73
C ALA A 32 -5.96 3.54 4.90
N GLU A 33 -5.74 4.10 6.10
CA GLU A 33 -6.26 5.43 6.48
C GLU A 33 -5.73 6.55 5.58
N GLU A 34 -4.43 6.54 5.31
CA GLU A 34 -3.75 7.55 4.49
C GLU A 34 -3.99 7.39 2.98
N MET A 35 -4.84 6.44 2.59
CA MET A 35 -5.26 6.16 1.21
C MET A 35 -6.78 6.32 1.11
N ASP A 36 -7.28 7.49 1.54
CA ASP A 36 -8.70 7.85 1.55
C ASP A 36 -9.60 6.79 2.22
N GLY A 37 -9.07 6.10 3.24
CA GLY A 37 -9.76 5.00 3.92
C GLY A 37 -10.00 3.76 3.05
N ALA A 38 -9.16 3.51 2.04
CA ALA A 38 -9.37 2.38 1.15
C ALA A 38 -9.30 1.03 1.87
N ILE A 39 -10.09 0.09 1.37
CA ILE A 39 -10.05 -1.31 1.77
C ILE A 39 -8.93 -1.99 1.00
N VAL A 40 -8.03 -2.67 1.71
CA VAL A 40 -6.90 -3.40 1.15
C VAL A 40 -6.85 -4.83 1.70
N THR A 41 -6.23 -5.72 0.93
CA THR A 41 -6.06 -7.13 1.28
C THR A 41 -4.59 -7.53 1.16
N LYS A 42 -4.21 -8.61 1.86
CA LYS A 42 -2.88 -9.20 1.70
C LYS A 42 -2.79 -9.88 0.35
N ASN A 43 -1.80 -9.49 -0.44
CA ASN A 43 -1.55 -10.11 -1.73
C ASN A 43 -0.96 -11.53 -1.54
N LEU A 44 -1.48 -12.51 -2.28
CA LEU A 44 -0.98 -13.88 -2.30
C LEU A 44 0.31 -14.01 -3.11
N VAL A 45 0.46 -13.21 -4.18
CA VAL A 45 1.66 -13.19 -5.04
C VAL A 45 2.27 -11.78 -4.99
N PRO A 46 3.19 -11.51 -4.05
CA PRO A 46 3.83 -10.20 -3.93
C PRO A 46 4.52 -9.81 -5.24
N GLY A 47 4.38 -8.54 -5.64
CA GLY A 47 5.00 -8.03 -6.87
C GLY A 47 4.13 -8.15 -8.14
N ALA A 48 3.00 -8.86 -8.11
CA ALA A 48 2.04 -8.97 -9.21
C ALA A 48 0.68 -8.30 -8.94
N THR A 49 0.01 -7.85 -10.00
CA THR A 49 -1.31 -7.19 -10.02
C THR A 49 -2.07 -7.85 -11.13
N VAL A 50 -3.36 -8.06 -10.92
CA VAL A 50 -4.21 -8.65 -11.95
C VAL A 50 -4.83 -7.56 -12.82
N HIS A 51 -5.21 -6.43 -12.23
CA HIS A 51 -5.99 -5.37 -12.91
C HIS A 51 -5.32 -4.00 -12.82
N ASN A 52 -4.00 -3.97 -12.59
CA ASN A 52 -3.20 -2.74 -12.41
C ASN A 52 -3.67 -1.87 -11.23
N GLU A 53 -4.22 -2.51 -10.20
CA GLU A 53 -4.57 -1.88 -8.94
C GLU A 53 -3.36 -1.26 -8.21
N THR A 54 -3.61 -0.18 -7.46
CA THR A 54 -2.57 0.41 -6.61
C THR A 54 -2.23 -0.55 -5.47
N ARG A 55 -0.94 -0.74 -5.19
CA ARG A 55 -0.47 -1.64 -4.12
C ARG A 55 0.18 -0.88 -2.98
N ILE A 56 0.31 -1.58 -1.85
CA ILE A 56 1.18 -1.19 -0.74
C ILE A 56 2.24 -2.27 -0.58
N SER A 57 3.51 -1.85 -0.53
CA SER A 57 4.63 -2.69 -0.12
C SER A 57 4.98 -2.34 1.33
N THR A 58 5.17 -3.35 2.18
CA THR A 58 5.56 -3.19 3.58
C THR A 58 6.81 -4.00 3.84
N GLU A 59 7.81 -3.39 4.47
CA GLU A 59 8.99 -4.11 4.94
C GLU A 59 8.66 -4.86 6.22
N MET A 60 8.98 -6.15 6.26
CA MET A 60 8.79 -6.97 7.45
C MET A 60 10.06 -6.90 8.29
N MET A 61 9.97 -6.31 9.48
CA MET A 61 11.07 -6.36 10.45
C MET A 61 11.23 -7.81 10.92
N SER A 62 12.33 -8.46 10.57
CA SER A 62 12.61 -9.81 11.06
C SER A 62 13.09 -9.77 12.52
N TYR A 63 12.67 -10.74 13.34
CA TYR A 63 13.06 -10.80 14.76
C TYR A 63 14.58 -10.95 14.97
N SER A 64 15.30 -11.57 14.02
CA SER A 64 16.76 -11.64 14.03
C SER A 64 17.42 -10.27 13.86
N ASP A 65 16.73 -9.33 13.22
CA ASP A 65 17.22 -7.97 12.94
C ASP A 65 16.74 -6.96 14.00
N SER A 66 16.18 -7.45 15.11
CA SER A 66 15.75 -6.59 16.21
C SER A 66 16.95 -5.83 16.82
N PRO A 67 16.86 -4.50 17.00
CA PRO A 67 17.95 -3.69 17.56
C PRO A 67 18.45 -4.21 18.92
N SER A 68 17.54 -4.82 19.70
CA SER A 68 17.84 -5.41 21.00
C SER A 68 18.77 -6.64 20.95
N ARG A 69 18.93 -7.30 19.79
CA ARG A 69 19.82 -8.46 19.62
C ARG A 69 21.17 -8.14 18.94
N ARG A 70 21.36 -6.93 18.41
CA ARG A 70 22.63 -6.50 17.79
C ARG A 70 23.69 -6.02 18.79
N LEU A 71 23.35 -5.97 20.08
CA LEU A 71 24.25 -5.54 21.17
C LEU A 71 24.92 -6.72 21.91
N GLY A 72 25.07 -7.86 21.25
CA GLY A 72 25.75 -9.05 21.79
C GLY A 72 26.91 -9.48 20.92
#